data_AF-A0A0F8X990-F1
#
_entry.id   AF-A0A0F8X990-F1
#
_cell.length_a   1.000
_cell.length_b   1.000
_cell.length_c   1.000
_cell.angle_alpha   90.00
_cell.angle_beta   90.00
_cell.angle_gamma   90.00
#
_symmetry.space_group_name_H-M   'P 1'
#
loop_
_entity.id
_entity.type
_entity.pdbx_description
1 polymer ?
#
loop_
_entity_poly.entity_id
_entity_poly.type
_entity_poly.pdbx_seq_one_letter_code
_entity_poly.pdbx_strand_id
1 'polypeptide(L)'
;MIKEAINMLVGGMSLSLSEMTGCMNEIMEGKATDAQIGAFLTAMRYKGETVTEITAAAQVMREKATRINAPEGTLDTGGTGGDMSGTFNISTTSAIVVAACGVPVAKHGNRSVSSKCGSAGVLETLGVKIDLKPES
;
A
#
# COMPACT_ATOMS: atom_id res chain seq x y z
N MET A 1 -10.29 5.76 19.59
CA MET A 1 -9.22 4.75 19.54
C MET A 1 -7.89 5.35 19.13
N ILE A 2 -7.85 6.16 18.06
CA ILE A 2 -6.56 6.69 17.56
C ILE A 2 -5.84 7.59 18.57
N LYS A 3 -6.57 8.32 19.42
CA LYS A 3 -5.97 9.18 20.46
C LYS A 3 -5.23 8.36 21.51
N GLU A 4 -5.85 7.28 21.98
CA GLU A 4 -5.28 6.36 22.95
C GLU A 4 -4.05 5.65 22.36
N ALA A 5 -4.16 5.21 21.11
CA ALA A 5 -3.06 4.58 20.39
C ALA A 5 -1.86 5.51 20.20
N ILE A 6 -2.06 6.79 19.88
CA ILE A 6 -0.96 7.77 19.79
C ILE A 6 -0.19 7.85 21.11
N ASN A 7 -0.88 7.91 22.25
CA ASN A 7 -0.23 7.94 23.56
C ASN A 7 0.59 6.67 23.82
N MET A 8 0.05 5.50 23.45
CA MET A 8 0.77 4.23 23.59
C MET A 8 2.04 4.19 22.74
N LEU A 9 1.92 4.60 21.47
CA LEU A 9 3.01 4.58 20.50
C LEU A 9 4.15 5.54 20.87
N VAL A 10 3.81 6.75 21.35
CA VAL A 10 4.80 7.72 21.86
C VAL A 10 5.53 7.16 23.08
N GLY A 11 4.85 6.36 23.91
CA GLY A 11 5.45 5.61 25.02
C GLY A 11 6.26 4.37 24.60
N GLY A 12 6.40 4.09 23.30
CA GLY A 12 7.13 2.93 22.79
C GLY A 12 6.36 1.60 22.87
N MET A 13 5.07 1.63 23.23
CA MET A 13 4.24 0.43 23.30
C MET A 13 3.67 0.09 21.93
N SER A 14 3.72 -1.20 21.57
CA SER A 14 3.12 -1.68 20.33
C SER A 14 1.63 -1.96 20.51
N LEU A 15 0.86 -1.74 19.47
CA LEU A 15 -0.58 -2.00 19.45
C LEU A 15 -0.85 -3.48 19.20
N SER A 16 -1.87 -3.98 19.88
CA SER A 16 -2.48 -5.27 19.56
C SER A 16 -3.18 -5.22 18.19
N LEU A 17 -3.51 -6.40 17.67
CA LEU A 17 -4.22 -6.54 16.41
C LEU A 17 -5.56 -5.79 16.42
N SER A 18 -6.33 -5.85 17.52
CA SER A 18 -7.61 -5.16 17.63
C SER A 18 -7.47 -3.64 17.71
N GLU A 19 -6.47 -3.14 18.43
CA GLU A 19 -6.20 -1.69 18.54
C GLU A 19 -5.77 -1.11 17.20
N MET A 20 -4.87 -1.79 16.49
CA MET A 20 -4.43 -1.35 15.16
C MET A 20 -5.58 -1.38 14.16
N THR A 21 -6.40 -2.44 14.16
CA THR A 21 -7.61 -2.53 13.33
C THR A 21 -8.60 -1.40 13.63
N GLY A 22 -8.81 -1.07 14.90
CA GLY A 22 -9.65 0.05 15.32
C GLY A 22 -9.14 1.39 14.79
N CYS A 23 -7.84 1.65 14.93
CA CYS A 23 -7.21 2.88 14.43
C CYS A 23 -7.33 2.98 12.91
N MET A 24 -7.04 1.90 12.19
CA MET A 24 -7.09 1.90 10.72
C MET A 24 -8.51 2.06 10.20
N ASN A 25 -9.52 1.52 10.88
CA ASN A 25 -10.92 1.80 10.54
C ASN A 25 -11.28 3.28 10.77
N GLU A 26 -10.88 3.89 11.90
CA GLU A 26 -11.10 5.33 12.13
C GLU A 26 -10.46 6.19 11.03
N ILE A 27 -9.25 5.85 10.57
CA ILE A 27 -8.56 6.56 9.48
C ILE A 27 -9.30 6.37 8.15
N MET A 28 -9.54 5.13 7.74
CA MET A 28 -10.07 4.79 6.41
C MET A 28 -11.55 5.18 6.25
N GLU A 29 -12.29 5.36 7.35
CA GLU A 29 -13.68 5.83 7.37
C GLU A 29 -13.79 7.36 7.52
N GLY A 30 -12.66 8.09 7.50
CA GLY A 30 -12.64 9.55 7.59
C GLY A 30 -13.03 10.11 8.96
N LYS A 31 -12.90 9.32 10.03
CA LYS A 31 -13.23 9.71 11.41
C LYS A 31 -12.04 10.34 12.14
N ALA A 32 -10.82 10.14 11.64
CA ALA A 32 -9.61 10.77 12.16
C ALA A 32 -9.30 12.09 11.44
N THR A 33 -8.92 13.11 12.19
CA THR A 33 -8.43 14.38 11.64
C THR A 33 -7.01 14.25 11.09
N ASP A 34 -6.61 15.14 10.18
CA ASP A 34 -5.26 15.17 9.62
C ASP A 34 -4.17 15.23 10.69
N ALA A 35 -4.40 16.00 11.77
CA ALA A 35 -3.49 16.09 12.90
C ALA A 35 -3.33 14.74 13.64
N GLN A 36 -4.43 14.00 13.80
CA GLN A 36 -4.38 12.66 14.41
C GLN A 36 -3.67 11.66 13.51
N ILE A 37 -3.93 11.70 12.19
CA ILE A 37 -3.26 10.82 11.22
C ILE A 37 -1.76 11.10 11.20
N GLY A 38 -1.36 12.37 11.11
CA GLY A 38 0.04 12.77 11.14
C GLY A 38 0.75 12.36 12.43
N ALA A 39 0.12 12.57 13.58
CA ALA A 39 0.66 12.16 14.88
C ALA A 39 0.80 10.64 14.99
N PHE A 40 -0.21 9.88 14.57
CA PHE A 40 -0.21 8.42 14.57
C PHE A 40 0.90 7.85 13.70
N LEU A 41 1.01 8.29 12.45
CA LEU A 41 2.05 7.82 11.52
C LEU A 41 3.46 8.18 12.01
N THR A 42 3.64 9.37 12.58
CA THR A 42 4.93 9.79 13.16
C THR A 42 5.31 8.94 14.37
N ALA A 43 4.35 8.68 15.28
CA ALA A 43 4.58 7.87 16.47
C ALA A 43 4.87 6.40 16.12
N MET A 44 4.16 5.83 15.13
CA MET A 44 4.43 4.50 14.57
C MET A 44 5.88 4.40 14.06
N ARG A 45 6.32 5.38 13.26
CA ARG A 45 7.68 5.41 12.72
C ARG A 45 8.73 5.59 13.80
N TYR A 46 8.48 6.46 14.79
CA TYR A 46 9.40 6.70 15.89
C TYR A 46 9.59 5.46 16.77
N LYS A 47 8.50 4.76 17.10
CA LYS A 47 8.54 3.48 17.83
C LYS A 47 9.20 2.38 17.00
N GLY A 48 8.94 2.36 15.69
CA GLY A 48 9.24 1.26 14.78
C GLY A 48 8.07 0.27 14.71
N GLU A 49 7.54 0.02 13.51
CA GLU A 49 6.34 -0.78 13.27
C GLU A 49 6.61 -2.29 13.45
N THR A 50 5.65 -3.01 14.05
CA THR A 50 5.71 -4.47 14.22
C THR A 50 4.98 -5.20 13.09
N VAL A 51 5.31 -6.49 12.90
CA VAL A 51 4.61 -7.35 11.94
C VAL A 51 3.10 -7.41 12.21
N THR A 52 2.69 -7.47 13.48
CA THR A 52 1.28 -7.49 13.87
C THR A 52 0.57 -6.21 13.44
N GLU A 53 1.17 -5.04 13.69
CA GLU A 53 0.60 -3.74 13.31
C GLU A 53 0.50 -3.60 11.79
N ILE A 54 1.56 -3.96 11.05
CA ILE A 54 1.57 -3.92 9.58
C ILE A 54 0.52 -4.86 9.00
N THR A 55 0.40 -6.07 9.55
CA THR A 55 -0.58 -7.07 9.10
C THR A 55 -2.01 -6.59 9.30
N ALA A 56 -2.33 -6.07 10.48
CA ALA A 56 -3.65 -5.55 10.80
C ALA A 56 -4.02 -4.36 9.89
N ALA A 57 -3.08 -3.43 9.64
CA ALA A 57 -3.28 -2.34 8.70
C ALA A 57 -3.55 -2.83 7.28
N ALA A 58 -2.73 -3.76 6.78
CA ALA A 58 -2.90 -4.32 5.45
C ALA A 58 -4.25 -5.06 5.30
N GLN A 59 -4.70 -5.76 6.34
CA GLN A 59 -6.01 -6.43 6.36
C GLN A 59 -7.16 -5.42 6.23
N VAL A 60 -7.19 -4.38 7.06
CA VAL A 60 -8.23 -3.34 6.99
C VAL A 60 -8.22 -2.64 5.62
N MET A 61 -7.03 -2.32 5.09
CA MET A 61 -6.92 -1.73 3.76
C MET A 61 -7.47 -2.66 2.66
N ARG A 62 -7.20 -3.97 2.74
CA ARG A 62 -7.74 -4.97 1.80
C ARG A 62 -9.24 -5.17 1.93
N GLU A 63 -9.80 -5.06 3.14
CA GLU A 63 -11.25 -5.14 3.36
C GLU A 63 -12.00 -3.98 2.72
N LYS A 64 -11.41 -2.78 2.77
CA LYS A 64 -11.99 -1.56 2.18
C LYS A 64 -11.67 -1.39 0.69
N ALA A 65 -10.71 -2.13 0.15
CA ALA A 65 -10.32 -2.04 -1.25
C ALA A 65 -11.39 -2.59 -2.19
N THR A 66 -11.55 -1.97 -3.36
CA THR A 66 -12.34 -2.53 -4.45
C THR A 66 -11.71 -3.83 -4.93
N ARG A 67 -12.51 -4.91 -4.98
CA ARG A 67 -12.02 -6.25 -5.32
C ARG A 67 -11.98 -6.46 -6.83
N ILE A 68 -10.96 -7.19 -7.27
CA ILE A 68 -10.85 -7.75 -8.61
C ILE A 68 -10.82 -9.28 -8.50
N ASN A 69 -11.36 -9.97 -9.50
CA ASN A 69 -11.20 -11.42 -9.63
C ASN A 69 -9.97 -11.68 -10.50
N ALA A 70 -9.02 -12.43 -9.98
CA ALA A 70 -7.80 -12.80 -10.71
C ALA A 70 -7.70 -14.33 -10.82
N PRO A 71 -7.16 -14.86 -11.93
CA PRO A 71 -6.89 -16.29 -12.06
C PRO A 71 -6.00 -16.83 -10.93
N GLU A 72 -6.13 -18.11 -10.63
CA GLU A 72 -5.20 -18.79 -9.73
C GLU A 72 -3.76 -18.71 -10.28
N GLY A 73 -2.78 -18.56 -9.39
CA GLY A 73 -1.37 -18.39 -9.78
C GLY A 73 -1.01 -16.99 -10.27
N THR A 74 -1.91 -16.00 -10.16
CA THR A 74 -1.60 -14.61 -10.50
C THR A 74 -0.51 -14.04 -9.60
N LEU A 75 0.49 -13.41 -10.22
CA LEU A 75 1.61 -12.77 -9.53
C LEU A 75 1.44 -11.26 -9.41
N ASP A 76 1.93 -10.69 -8.31
CA ASP A 76 2.18 -9.25 -8.16
C ASP A 76 3.69 -9.02 -8.09
N THR A 77 4.14 -7.96 -8.76
CA THR A 77 5.53 -7.50 -8.75
C THR A 77 5.67 -6.14 -8.07
N GLY A 78 4.64 -5.67 -7.36
CA GLY A 78 4.63 -4.42 -6.61
C GLY A 78 5.84 -4.29 -5.68
N GLY A 79 6.38 -3.08 -5.62
CA GLY A 79 7.42 -2.71 -4.67
C GLY A 79 6.95 -1.51 -3.85
N THR A 80 7.51 -1.33 -2.66
CA THR A 80 7.20 -0.18 -1.79
C THR A 80 7.69 1.15 -2.39
N GLY A 81 8.72 1.09 -3.24
CA GLY A 81 9.42 2.29 -3.74
C GLY A 81 10.19 3.00 -2.63
N GLY A 82 10.68 4.21 -2.93
CA GLY A 82 11.34 5.08 -1.95
C GLY A 82 12.79 4.71 -1.59
N ASP A 83 13.42 3.78 -2.34
CA ASP A 83 14.81 3.38 -2.16
C ASP A 83 15.83 4.41 -2.69
N MET A 84 15.35 5.45 -3.39
CA MET A 84 16.16 6.48 -4.04
C MET A 84 17.23 5.93 -5.01
N SER A 85 17.07 4.69 -5.49
CA SER A 85 18.08 4.02 -6.31
C SER A 85 18.21 4.61 -7.72
N GLY A 86 17.24 5.41 -8.16
CA GLY A 86 17.22 5.98 -9.50
C GLY A 86 17.11 4.94 -10.61
N THR A 87 16.73 3.71 -10.26
CA THR A 87 16.52 2.63 -11.22
C THR A 87 15.36 2.94 -12.16
N PHE A 88 15.37 2.32 -13.33
CA PHE A 88 14.22 2.33 -14.22
C PHE A 88 13.07 1.50 -13.62
N ASN A 89 11.93 1.43 -14.30
CA ASN A 89 10.75 0.69 -13.82
C ASN A 89 10.95 -0.85 -13.94
N ILE A 90 11.88 -1.39 -13.16
CA ILE A 90 12.28 -2.80 -13.14
C ILE A 90 11.05 -3.67 -12.91
N SER A 91 10.25 -3.37 -11.88
CA SER A 91 9.10 -4.20 -11.55
C SER A 91 8.00 -4.21 -12.61
N THR A 92 7.78 -3.08 -13.30
CA THR A 92 6.85 -3.01 -14.44
C THR A 92 7.39 -3.81 -15.63
N THR A 93 8.69 -3.72 -15.88
CA THR A 93 9.35 -4.48 -16.95
C THR A 93 9.26 -5.98 -16.68
N SER A 94 9.55 -6.40 -15.45
CA SER A 94 9.41 -7.80 -15.01
C SER A 94 7.98 -8.30 -15.17
N ALA A 95 6.97 -7.49 -14.82
CA ALA A 95 5.57 -7.85 -15.01
C ALA A 95 5.23 -8.17 -16.48
N ILE A 96 5.71 -7.35 -17.42
CA ILE A 96 5.49 -7.56 -18.85
C ILE A 96 6.17 -8.84 -19.33
N VAL A 97 7.42 -9.07 -18.92
CA VAL A 97 8.18 -10.27 -19.30
C VAL A 97 7.52 -11.54 -18.77
N VAL A 98 7.12 -11.55 -17.49
CA VAL A 98 6.43 -12.69 -16.86
C VAL A 98 5.10 -12.99 -17.56
N ALA A 99 4.32 -11.95 -17.88
CA ALA A 99 3.08 -12.09 -18.63
C ALA A 99 3.32 -12.66 -20.04
N ALA A 100 4.39 -12.24 -20.73
CA ALA A 100 4.78 -12.79 -22.03
C ALA A 100 5.18 -14.27 -21.97
N CYS A 101 5.60 -14.77 -20.81
CA CYS A 101 5.85 -16.20 -20.57
C CYS A 101 4.57 -17.01 -20.26
N GLY A 102 3.39 -16.39 -20.32
CA GLY A 102 2.10 -17.05 -20.09
C GLY A 102 1.65 -17.13 -18.63
N VAL A 103 2.33 -16.44 -17.71
CA VAL A 103 1.94 -16.38 -16.29
C VAL A 103 1.05 -15.16 -16.05
N PRO A 104 -0.15 -15.29 -15.46
CA PRO A 104 -1.00 -14.15 -15.15
C PRO A 104 -0.32 -13.17 -14.17
N VAL A 105 -0.37 -11.87 -14.47
CA VAL A 105 0.19 -10.81 -13.62
C VAL A 105 -0.86 -9.74 -13.33
N ALA A 106 -1.13 -9.51 -12.04
CA ALA A 106 -1.94 -8.40 -11.56
C ALA A 106 -1.04 -7.49 -10.71
N LYS A 107 -0.42 -6.52 -11.39
CA LYS A 107 0.54 -5.63 -10.75
C LYS A 107 -0.18 -4.50 -10.01
N HIS A 108 0.04 -4.39 -8.69
CA HIS A 108 -0.30 -3.17 -7.98
C HIS A 108 0.70 -2.06 -8.33
N GLY A 109 0.20 -0.85 -8.60
CA GLY A 109 1.01 0.28 -9.03
C GLY A 109 0.41 1.62 -8.65
N ASN A 110 1.25 2.65 -8.64
CA ASN A 110 0.84 4.02 -8.36
C ASN A 110 1.60 5.00 -9.28
N ARG A 111 1.11 6.24 -9.37
CA ARG A 111 1.89 7.35 -9.93
C ARG A 111 3.04 7.68 -8.98
N SER A 112 4.09 8.32 -9.50
CA SER A 112 5.28 8.59 -8.69
C SER A 112 4.96 9.51 -7.51
N VAL A 113 5.50 9.17 -6.34
CA VAL A 113 5.52 10.05 -5.16
C VAL A 113 6.90 10.66 -4.94
N SER A 114 7.99 9.95 -5.30
CA SER A 114 9.38 10.40 -5.08
C SER A 114 10.40 10.01 -6.17
N SER A 115 10.05 9.10 -7.10
CA SER A 115 10.92 8.73 -8.22
C SER A 115 10.68 9.64 -9.43
N LYS A 116 11.61 9.64 -10.40
CA LYS A 116 11.41 10.39 -11.66
C LYS A 116 10.24 9.86 -12.48
N CYS A 117 9.85 8.59 -12.32
CA CYS A 117 8.80 7.95 -13.09
C CYS A 117 8.20 6.77 -12.32
N GLY A 118 6.91 6.84 -11.98
CA GLY A 118 6.17 5.76 -11.32
C GLY A 118 5.70 4.71 -12.32
N SER A 119 5.35 3.52 -11.82
CA SER A 119 4.94 2.39 -12.67
C SER A 119 3.73 2.70 -13.55
N ALA A 120 2.76 3.44 -13.00
CA ALA A 120 1.57 3.88 -13.73
C ALA A 120 1.92 4.82 -14.91
N GLY A 121 2.86 5.75 -14.71
CA GLY A 121 3.24 6.73 -15.74
C GLY A 121 3.96 6.09 -16.94
N VAL A 122 4.74 5.03 -16.71
CA VAL A 122 5.31 4.24 -17.81
C VAL A 122 4.22 3.59 -18.65
N LEU A 123 3.24 2.95 -18.00
CA LEU A 123 2.15 2.27 -18.71
C LEU A 123 1.29 3.26 -19.50
N GLU A 124 0.97 4.43 -18.92
CA GLU A 124 0.27 5.52 -19.63
C GLU A 124 1.06 5.99 -20.86
N THR A 125 2.38 6.18 -20.73
CA THR A 125 3.25 6.61 -21.84
C THR A 125 3.31 5.56 -22.95
N LEU A 126 3.21 4.28 -22.60
CA LEU A 126 3.12 3.16 -23.54
C LEU A 126 1.71 3.00 -24.16
N GLY A 127 0.76 3.87 -23.83
CA GLY A 127 -0.61 3.83 -24.36
C GLY A 127 -1.52 2.82 -23.67
N VAL A 128 -1.12 2.28 -22.52
CA VAL A 128 -1.95 1.36 -21.73
C VAL A 128 -2.96 2.15 -20.93
N LYS A 129 -4.23 1.74 -21.00
CA LYS A 129 -5.29 2.29 -20.16
C LYS A 129 -5.17 1.73 -18.74
N ILE A 130 -4.84 2.58 -17.77
CA ILE A 130 -4.58 2.17 -16.37
C ILE A 130 -5.75 2.42 -15.41
N ASP A 131 -6.78 3.15 -15.85
CA ASP A 131 -7.96 3.53 -15.07
C ASP A 131 -9.17 2.63 -15.40
N LEU A 132 -8.89 1.35 -15.67
CA LEU A 132 -9.93 0.35 -15.91
C LEU A 132 -10.76 0.11 -14.64
N LYS A 133 -12.04 -0.18 -14.85
CA LYS A 133 -12.92 -0.60 -13.76
C LYS A 133 -12.67 -2.08 -13.44
N PRO A 134 -12.92 -2.54 -12.21
CA PRO A 134 -12.75 -3.94 -11.82
C PRO A 134 -13.48 -4.96 -12.70
N GLU A 135 -14.60 -4.57 -13.32
CA GLU A 135 -15.45 -5.43 -14.15
C GLU A 135 -15.04 -5.45 -15.64
N SER A 136 -13.97 -4.74 -16.01
CA SER A 136 -13.51 -4.58 -17.41
C SER A 136 -12.89 -5.84 -18.00
#